data_AF-A0A2A5FL95-F1
#
_entry.id   AF-A0A2A5FL95-F1
#
_cell.length_a   1.000
_cell.length_b   1.000
_cell.length_c   1.000
_cell.angle_alpha   90.00
_cell.angle_beta   90.00
_cell.angle_gamma   90.00
#
_symmetry.space_group_name_H-M   'P 1'
#
loop_
_entity.id
_entity.type
_entity.pdbx_description
1 polymer ?
#
loop_
_entity_poly.entity_id
_entity_poly.type
_entity_poly.pdbx_seq_one_letter_code
_entity_poly.pdbx_strand_id
1 'polypeptide(L)' 'MGTWSKNKLSLIILLLFLLFSSSSFSQHPQPIFRHYTVEDGLPSSEVYHVMQDSKGYIWFAT' A
#
# COMPACT_ATOMS: atom_id res chain seq x y z
N MET A 1 -48.44 -0.34 -21.53
CA MET A 1 -47.85 0.63 -20.58
C MET A 1 -47.08 -0.15 -19.51
N GLY A 2 -45.75 -0.22 -19.57
CA GLY A 2 -44.99 -1.03 -18.57
C GLY A 2 -43.49 -1.17 -18.81
N THR A 3 -42.98 -0.72 -19.96
CA THR A 3 -41.55 -0.77 -20.29
C THR A 3 -40.76 0.41 -19.69
N TRP A 4 -41.44 1.51 -19.35
CA TRP A 4 -40.80 2.76 -18.90
C TRP A 4 -40.20 2.69 -17.49
N SER A 5 -40.79 1.94 -16.56
CA SER A 5 -40.23 1.80 -15.19
C SER A 5 -39.04 0.83 -15.14
N LYS A 6 -39.04 -0.22 -15.99
CA LYS A 6 -37.96 -1.20 -16.09
C LYS A 6 -36.65 -0.57 -16.57
N ASN A 7 -36.73 0.32 -17.55
CA ASN A 7 -35.56 1.05 -18.07
C ASN A 7 -34.98 2.00 -17.02
N LYS A 8 -35.83 2.67 -16.23
CA LYS A 8 -35.39 3.51 -15.10
C LYS A 8 -34.72 2.69 -14.00
N LEU A 9 -35.27 1.51 -13.66
CA LEU A 9 -34.68 0.61 -12.67
C LEU A 9 -33.31 0.09 -13.14
N SER A 10 -33.21 -0.30 -14.42
CA SER A 10 -31.94 -0.72 -15.03
C SER A 10 -30.88 0.38 -14.99
N LEU A 11 -31.27 1.64 -15.26
CA LEU A 11 -30.37 2.79 -15.16
C LEU A 11 -29.88 3.04 -13.73
N ILE A 12 -30.75 2.89 -12.73
CA ILE A 12 -30.38 3.05 -11.31
C ILE A 12 -29.38 1.96 -10.89
N ILE A 13 -29.61 0.71 -11.30
CA ILE A 13 -28.72 -0.41 -11.01
C ILE A 13 -27.35 -0.20 -11.67
N LEU A 14 -27.32 0.26 -12.93
CA LEU A 14 -26.08 0.57 -13.65
C LEU A 14 -25.31 1.71 -12.96
N LEU A 15 -26.00 2.76 -12.51
CA LEU A 15 -25.38 3.88 -11.80
C LEU A 15 -24.76 3.41 -10.47
N LEU A 16 -25.47 2.59 -9.69
CA LEU A 16 -24.96 2.03 -8.44
C LEU A 16 -23.73 1.13 -8.67
N PHE A 17 -23.75 0.32 -9.74
CA PHE A 17 -22.63 -0.54 -10.12
C PHE A 17 -21.39 0.28 -10.53
N LEU A 18 -21.59 1.36 -11.27
CA LEU A 18 -20.50 2.28 -11.67
C LEU A 18 -19.90 3.00 -10.46
N LEU A 19 -20.72 3.42 -9.50
CA LEU A 19 -20.25 4.04 -8.26
C LEU A 19 -19.45 3.06 -7.40
N PHE A 20 -19.86 1.79 -7.34
CA PHE A 20 -19.15 0.75 -6.58
C PHE A 20 -17.77 0.40 -7.17
N SER A 21 -17.62 0.53 -8.48
CA SER A 21 -16.37 0.22 -9.19
C SER A 21 -15.26 1.26 -9.01
N SER A 22 -15.54 2.39 -8.33
CA SER A 22 -14.57 3.49 -8.15
C SER A 22 -13.58 3.30 -6.99
N SER A 23 -13.74 2.24 -6.18
CA SER A 23 -12.85 1.93 -5.06
C SER A 23 -11.61 1.16 -5.52
N SER A 24 -10.74 1.81 -6.31
CA SER A 24 -9.44 1.25 -6.68
C SER A 24 -8.36 1.72 -5.70
N PHE A 25 -7.98 0.86 -4.76
CA PHE A 25 -6.85 1.06 -3.85
C PHE A 25 -5.55 0.61 -4.53
N SER A 26 -5.06 1.37 -5.51
CA SER A 26 -3.79 1.06 -6.21
C SER A 26 -2.64 2.00 -5.85
N GLN A 27 -2.86 2.96 -4.96
CA GLN A 27 -1.76 3.79 -4.45
C GLN A 27 -1.09 3.03 -3.31
N HIS A 28 -0.03 2.27 -3.61
CA HIS A 28 0.88 1.83 -2.57
C HIS A 28 1.33 3.08 -1.80
N PRO A 29 1.20 3.12 -0.46
CA PRO A 29 1.77 4.20 0.33
C PRO A 29 3.23 4.33 -0.06
N GLN A 30 3.72 5.57 -0.21
CA GLN A 30 5.14 5.80 -0.41
C GLN A 30 5.90 5.04 0.70
N PRO A 31 6.95 4.27 0.37
CA PRO A 31 7.70 3.54 1.36
C PRO A 31 8.25 4.53 2.39
N ILE A 32 7.89 4.31 3.66
CA ILE A 32 8.41 5.10 4.78
C ILE A 32 9.74 4.46 5.17
N PHE A 33 10.84 5.15 4.86
CA PHE A 33 12.18 4.73 5.27
C PHE A 33 12.54 5.35 6.61
N ARG A 34 12.92 4.50 7.56
CA ARG A 34 13.61 4.95 8.77
C ARG A 34 15.10 5.07 8.45
N HIS A 35 15.69 6.20 8.87
CA HIS A 35 17.11 6.44 8.75
C HIS A 35 17.75 6.19 10.11
N TYR A 36 18.83 5.39 10.12
CA TYR A 36 19.65 5.14 11.29
C TYR A 36 21.02 5.77 11.06
N THR A 37 21.50 6.55 12.02
CA THR A 37 22.81 7.22 11.96
C THR A 37 23.73 6.74 13.07
N VAL A 38 24.96 7.29 13.11
CA VAL A 38 25.91 7.01 14.20
C VAL A 38 25.34 7.47 15.54
N GLU A 39 24.57 8.55 15.56
CA GLU A 39 23.89 9.08 16.74
C GLU A 39 22.80 8.13 17.27
N ASP A 40 22.20 7.31 16.40
CA ASP A 40 21.25 6.26 16.79
C ASP A 40 21.93 4.97 17.28
N GLY A 41 23.27 4.92 17.28
CA GLY A 41 24.06 3.78 17.71
C GLY A 41 24.63 2.90 16.60
N LEU A 42 24.53 3.32 15.32
CA LEU A 42 25.21 2.62 14.23
C LEU A 42 26.74 2.81 14.35
N PRO A 43 27.58 1.76 14.19
CA PRO A 43 29.04 1.90 14.35
C PRO A 43 29.73 2.81 13.33
N SER A 44 29.19 2.94 12.13
CA SER A 44 29.71 3.78 11.03
C SER A 44 28.56 4.27 10.15
N SER A 45 28.74 5.37 9.43
CA SER A 45 27.78 5.83 8.41
C SER A 45 27.79 4.99 7.13
N GLU A 46 28.80 4.15 6.93
CA GLU A 46 28.93 3.24 5.79
C GLU A 46 28.56 1.82 6.19
N VAL A 47 27.73 1.15 5.38
CA VAL A 47 27.32 -0.24 5.57
C VAL A 47 27.69 -1.04 4.33
N TYR A 48 28.55 -2.04 4.50
CA TYR A 48 29.01 -2.93 3.43
C TYR A 48 28.09 -4.13 3.23
N HIS A 49 27.49 -4.63 4.31
CA HIS A 49 26.63 -5.80 4.26
C HIS A 49 25.52 -5.75 5.31
N VAL A 50 24.36 -6.32 4.99
CA VAL A 50 23.21 -6.47 5.90
C VAL A 50 22.73 -7.91 5.85
N MET A 51 22.55 -8.54 7.00
CA MET A 51 21.90 -9.86 7.07
C MET A 51 20.91 -9.93 8.23
N GLN A 52 19.89 -10.79 8.10
CA GLN A 52 19.01 -11.16 9.19
C GLN A 52 19.36 -12.58 9.67
N ASP A 53 19.47 -12.76 10.98
CA ASP A 53 19.68 -14.09 11.55
C ASP A 53 18.37 -14.88 11.73
N SER A 54 18.47 -16.14 12.14
CA SER A 54 17.32 -17.03 12.35
C SER A 54 16.43 -16.62 13.53
N LYS A 55 16.88 -15.72 14.40
CA LYS A 55 16.11 -15.17 15.52
C LYS A 55 15.43 -13.85 15.16
N GLY A 56 15.69 -13.33 13.96
CA GLY A 56 15.08 -12.12 13.42
C GLY A 56 15.89 -10.84 13.69
N TYR A 57 17.09 -10.92 14.27
CA TYR A 57 17.93 -9.73 14.45
C TYR A 57 18.58 -9.32 13.12
N ILE A 58 18.73 -8.02 12.93
CA ILE A 58 19.40 -7.43 11.77
C ILE A 58 20.85 -7.09 12.15
N TRP A 59 21.79 -7.60 11.37
CA TRP A 59 23.22 -7.40 11.53
C TRP A 59 23.74 -6.51 10.41
N PHE A 60 24.45 -5.46 10.79
CA PHE A 60 25.11 -4.53 9.88
C PHE A 60 26.62 -4.77 9.94
N ALA A 61 27.26 -4.96 8.78
CA ALA A 61 28.70 -4.94 8.63
C ALA A 61 29.11 -3.56 8.12
N THR A 62 29.89 -2.85 8.93
CA THR A 62 30.31 -1.45 8.76
C THR A 62 31.81 -1.32 8.70
#